data_AF-A0A4Q8SCD3-F1
#
_entry.id   AF-A0A4Q8SCD3-F1
#
_cell.length_a   1.000
_cell.length_b   1.000
_cell.length_c   1.000
_cell.angle_alpha   90.00
_cell.angle_beta   90.00
_cell.angle_gamma   90.00
#
_symmetry.space_group_name_H-M   'P 1'
#
loop_
_entity.id
_entity.type
_entity.pdbx_description
1 polymer ?
#
loop_
_entity_poly.entity_id
_entity_poly.type
_entity_poly.pdbx_seq_one_letter_code
_entity_poly.pdbx_strand_id
1 'polypeptide(L)'
;MKLLNQLKRLWRALRGTPNSWPAIDLSLPGGRHLHLVGSIHMGTRDMAPLPAKLVKKLRQADALVVEADISGNETPFSNLPKCPPLVERLSAGQLSALEKRVSELGMPLIHFDNQPLWQIAMVLQATQAQRLGLRPDYGIDYQLLQAAREMSLPVQELEGAKHQLELLCDLPDGGMALLDDTLTHWHTNARLLQVMIGWWLEQPPTSVGASLPRTFSQPLYDVLMVKRNEAWRDALLALPPGRYVVAVGALHLYGEGNLPQILK
;
A
#
# COMPACT_ATOMS: atom_id res chain seq x y z
N MET A 1 -12.57 -37.48 23.60
CA MET A 1 -12.93 -36.42 22.63
C MET A 1 -13.18 -35.04 23.24
N LYS A 2 -13.87 -34.88 24.39
CA LYS A 2 -14.13 -33.56 25.01
C LYS A 2 -12.86 -32.80 25.46
N LEU A 3 -11.88 -33.48 26.07
CA LEU A 3 -10.61 -32.87 26.51
C LEU A 3 -9.75 -32.32 25.36
N LEU A 4 -9.65 -33.06 24.25
CA LEU A 4 -8.95 -32.61 23.03
C LEU A 4 -9.61 -31.38 22.40
N ASN A 5 -10.95 -31.28 22.44
CA ASN A 5 -11.66 -30.11 21.95
C ASN A 5 -11.55 -28.90 22.89
N GLN A 6 -11.46 -29.12 24.21
CA GLN A 6 -11.19 -28.05 25.17
C GLN A 6 -9.74 -27.55 25.07
N LEU A 7 -8.78 -28.45 24.90
CA LEU A 7 -7.38 -28.10 24.61
C LEU A 7 -7.27 -27.33 23.30
N LYS A 8 -7.93 -27.75 22.20
CA LYS A 8 -7.97 -27.00 20.94
C LYS A 8 -8.64 -25.62 21.09
N ARG A 9 -9.69 -25.50 21.91
CA ARG A 9 -10.34 -24.20 22.24
C ARG A 9 -9.42 -23.31 23.06
N LEU A 10 -8.73 -23.84 24.07
CA LEU A 10 -7.73 -23.10 24.85
C LEU A 10 -6.56 -22.68 23.96
N TRP A 11 -6.10 -23.55 23.06
CA TRP A 11 -5.01 -23.25 22.13
C TRP A 11 -5.40 -22.20 21.08
N ARG A 12 -6.64 -22.23 20.60
CA ARG A 12 -7.21 -21.17 19.74
C ARG A 12 -7.45 -19.86 20.50
N ALA A 13 -7.84 -19.94 21.78
CA ALA A 13 -7.98 -18.77 22.65
C ALA A 13 -6.61 -18.14 22.98
N LEU A 14 -5.58 -18.96 23.18
CA LEU A 14 -4.20 -18.54 23.42
C LEU A 14 -3.52 -17.99 22.15
N ARG A 15 -3.88 -18.48 20.96
CA ARG A 15 -3.36 -17.97 19.67
C ARG A 15 -4.10 -16.74 19.13
N GLY A 16 -5.18 -16.30 19.80
CA GLY A 16 -6.10 -15.32 19.24
C GLY A 16 -6.85 -15.86 18.01
N THR A 17 -8.06 -15.35 17.77
CA THR A 17 -8.68 -15.53 16.45
C THR A 17 -7.86 -14.70 15.45
N PRO A 18 -7.47 -15.26 14.28
CA PRO A 18 -6.87 -14.45 13.21
C PRO A 18 -7.75 -13.22 12.95
N ASN A 19 -7.10 -12.08 12.69
CA ASN A 19 -7.83 -10.90 12.23
C ASN A 19 -8.58 -11.26 10.93
N SER A 20 -9.75 -10.68 10.72
CA SER A 20 -10.50 -10.85 9.46
C SER A 20 -10.03 -9.88 8.38
N TRP A 21 -8.81 -9.34 8.52
CA TRP A 21 -8.17 -8.38 7.62
C TRP A 21 -6.65 -8.57 7.71
N PRO A 22 -5.89 -8.17 6.67
CA PRO A 22 -4.43 -8.32 6.64
C PRO A 22 -3.77 -7.44 7.71
N ALA A 23 -3.36 -8.05 8.83
CA ALA A 23 -2.72 -7.35 9.93
C ALA A 23 -1.80 -8.25 10.77
N ILE A 24 -0.82 -7.61 11.40
CA ILE A 24 0.18 -8.23 12.29
C ILE A 24 0.26 -7.41 13.58
N ASP A 25 0.06 -8.06 14.73
CA ASP A 25 0.30 -7.45 16.04
C ASP A 25 1.76 -7.66 16.45
N LEU A 26 2.48 -6.58 16.80
CA LEU A 26 3.85 -6.59 17.32
C LEU A 26 3.91 -5.89 18.67
N SER A 27 4.79 -6.38 19.55
CA SER A 27 5.16 -5.68 20.79
C SER A 27 6.66 -5.44 20.75
N LEU A 28 7.05 -4.18 20.71
CA LEU A 28 8.44 -3.75 20.69
C LEU A 28 8.93 -3.48 22.12
N PRO A 29 10.26 -3.50 22.37
CA PRO A 29 10.83 -3.07 23.64
C PRO A 29 10.33 -1.68 24.04
N GLY A 30 10.29 -1.37 25.33
CA GLY A 30 9.83 -0.05 25.82
C GLY A 30 8.30 0.14 25.83
N GLY A 31 7.52 -0.94 25.80
CA GLY A 31 6.06 -0.86 26.00
C GLY A 31 5.30 -0.30 24.79
N ARG A 32 5.84 -0.47 23.58
CA ARG A 32 5.21 -0.07 22.32
C ARG A 32 4.47 -1.26 21.71
N HIS A 33 3.18 -1.13 21.49
CA HIS A 33 2.33 -2.15 20.89
C HIS A 33 1.81 -1.65 19.54
N LEU A 34 2.22 -2.30 18.46
CA LEU A 34 1.82 -1.93 17.11
C LEU A 34 0.80 -2.93 16.57
N HIS A 35 -0.32 -2.43 16.06
CA HIS A 35 -1.21 -3.17 15.18
C HIS A 35 -0.94 -2.73 13.74
N LEU A 36 -0.06 -3.46 13.04
CA LEU A 36 0.26 -3.21 11.64
C LEU A 36 -0.90 -3.68 10.76
N VAL A 37 -1.39 -2.83 9.87
CA VAL A 37 -2.49 -3.10 8.94
C VAL A 37 -1.96 -2.94 7.51
N GLY A 38 -2.16 -3.97 6.69
CA GLY A 38 -1.79 -3.98 5.27
C GLY A 38 -2.84 -3.26 4.45
N SER A 39 -2.64 -1.96 4.25
CA SER A 39 -3.61 -1.12 3.55
C SER A 39 -3.51 -1.27 2.03
N ILE A 40 -4.59 -0.87 1.36
CA ILE A 40 -4.69 -0.74 -0.08
C ILE A 40 -5.43 0.56 -0.41
N HIS A 41 -4.89 1.33 -1.36
CA HIS A 41 -5.38 2.67 -1.68
C HIS A 41 -6.75 2.70 -2.36
N MET A 42 -7.14 1.62 -3.03
CA MET A 42 -8.42 1.51 -3.72
C MET A 42 -9.10 0.20 -3.34
N GLY A 43 -10.40 0.27 -3.08
CA GLY A 43 -11.19 -0.87 -2.63
C GLY A 43 -12.51 -1.01 -3.38
N THR A 44 -13.27 -2.03 -3.00
CA THR A 44 -14.66 -2.21 -3.43
C THR A 44 -15.62 -1.76 -2.32
N ARG A 45 -16.88 -1.52 -2.70
CA ARG A 45 -17.93 -1.16 -1.74
C ARG A 45 -18.05 -2.16 -0.58
N ASP A 46 -17.82 -3.44 -0.83
CA ASP A 46 -17.93 -4.52 0.16
C ASP A 46 -16.81 -4.50 1.20
N MET A 47 -15.76 -3.71 0.99
CA MET A 47 -14.70 -3.44 1.98
C MET A 47 -15.07 -2.31 2.95
N ALA A 48 -16.25 -1.70 2.79
CA ALA A 48 -16.76 -0.66 3.66
C ALA A 48 -18.07 -1.11 4.35
N PRO A 49 -18.25 -0.85 5.66
CA PRO A 49 -17.32 -0.16 6.55
C PRO A 49 -16.15 -1.05 7.00
N LEU A 50 -15.11 -0.43 7.56
CA LEU A 50 -14.01 -1.14 8.23
C LEU A 50 -14.52 -2.17 9.25
N PRO A 51 -13.81 -3.30 9.45
CA PRO A 51 -14.18 -4.30 10.45
C PRO A 51 -14.36 -3.69 11.85
N ALA A 52 -15.45 -4.03 12.54
CA ALA A 52 -15.76 -3.47 13.86
C ALA A 52 -14.64 -3.69 14.90
N LYS A 53 -13.89 -4.80 14.78
CA LYS A 53 -12.72 -5.06 15.63
C LYS A 53 -11.54 -4.13 15.32
N LEU A 54 -11.34 -3.73 14.06
CA LEU A 54 -10.33 -2.75 13.67
C LEU A 54 -10.71 -1.36 14.17
N VAL A 55 -11.97 -0.96 14.01
CA VAL A 55 -12.52 0.28 14.60
C VAL A 55 -12.33 0.31 16.12
N LYS A 56 -12.54 -0.82 16.81
CA LYS A 56 -12.25 -0.94 18.25
C LYS A 56 -10.76 -0.74 18.56
N LYS A 57 -9.85 -1.25 17.73
CA LYS A 57 -8.41 -1.05 17.90
C LYS A 57 -8.04 0.43 17.72
N LEU A 58 -8.61 1.13 16.73
CA LEU A 58 -8.42 2.57 16.55
C LEU A 58 -8.84 3.37 17.79
N ARG A 59 -10.03 3.09 18.34
CA ARG A 59 -10.52 3.76 19.57
C ARG A 59 -9.66 3.52 20.82
N GLN A 60 -8.81 2.50 20.80
CA GLN A 60 -7.91 2.15 21.90
C GLN A 60 -6.46 2.54 21.63
N ALA A 61 -6.18 3.12 20.47
CA ALA A 61 -4.85 3.55 20.09
C ALA A 61 -4.60 4.98 20.59
N ASP A 62 -3.33 5.27 20.87
CA ASP A 62 -2.85 6.60 21.19
C ASP A 62 -2.71 7.45 19.91
N ALA A 63 -2.42 6.80 18.77
CA ALA A 63 -2.43 7.42 17.44
C ALA A 63 -2.67 6.40 16.33
N LEU A 64 -3.18 6.89 15.19
CA LEU A 64 -3.07 6.23 13.90
C LEU A 64 -1.76 6.70 13.25
N VAL A 65 -0.88 5.77 12.90
CA VAL A 65 0.34 6.03 12.14
C VAL A 65 0.08 5.61 10.69
N VAL A 66 0.37 6.47 9.72
CA VAL A 66 0.18 6.24 8.28
C VAL A 66 1.47 6.55 7.52
N GLU A 67 1.60 6.05 6.28
CA GLU A 67 2.68 6.47 5.39
C GLU A 67 2.60 7.99 5.14
N ALA A 68 1.42 8.45 4.72
CA ALA A 68 1.11 9.83 4.43
C ALA A 68 -0.37 10.13 4.74
N ASP A 69 -0.65 11.34 5.20
CA ASP A 69 -2.01 11.86 5.30
C ASP A 69 -2.46 12.36 3.92
N ILE A 70 -3.14 11.47 3.20
CA ILE A 70 -3.66 11.71 1.84
C ILE A 70 -4.98 12.48 1.83
N SER A 71 -5.33 13.12 2.94
CA SER A 71 -6.65 13.70 3.09
C SER A 71 -6.78 15.17 2.78
N GLY A 72 -5.65 15.84 2.52
CA GLY A 72 -5.63 17.19 2.00
C GLY A 72 -6.22 17.26 0.59
N ASN A 73 -6.60 18.47 0.18
CA ASN A 73 -7.06 18.77 -1.19
C ASN A 73 -5.89 19.08 -2.14
N GLU A 74 -4.66 18.67 -1.80
CA GLU A 74 -3.51 18.92 -2.65
C GLU A 74 -3.63 18.09 -3.94
N THR A 75 -3.32 18.71 -5.08
CA THR A 75 -3.23 18.02 -6.36
C THR A 75 -1.76 17.70 -6.59
N PRO A 76 -1.26 16.49 -6.28
CA PRO A 76 0.18 16.21 -6.24
C PRO A 76 0.89 16.39 -7.60
N PHE A 77 0.14 16.53 -8.69
CA PHE A 77 0.69 16.60 -10.05
C PHE A 77 0.59 17.96 -10.73
N SER A 78 0.07 19.00 -10.05
CA SER A 78 -0.25 20.28 -10.71
C SER A 78 0.97 21.12 -11.11
N ASN A 79 2.16 20.84 -10.55
CA ASN A 79 3.39 21.63 -10.77
C ASN A 79 4.57 20.79 -11.30
N LEU A 80 4.31 19.73 -12.06
CA LEU A 80 5.39 18.89 -12.62
C LEU A 80 6.03 19.54 -13.86
N PRO A 81 7.37 19.40 -14.05
CA PRO A 81 8.05 19.88 -15.24
C PRO A 81 7.58 19.11 -16.48
N LYS A 82 7.51 19.79 -17.62
CA LYS A 82 7.25 19.14 -18.91
C LYS A 82 8.49 18.36 -19.36
N CYS A 83 8.29 17.14 -19.85
CA CYS A 83 9.33 16.33 -20.45
C CYS A 83 9.31 16.43 -21.99
N PRO A 84 10.43 16.10 -22.67
CA PRO A 84 10.42 15.87 -24.12
C PRO A 84 9.33 14.87 -24.55
N PRO A 85 8.89 14.88 -25.82
CA PRO A 85 7.93 13.92 -26.35
C PRO A 85 8.31 12.46 -26.08
N LEU A 86 7.33 11.56 -26.01
CA LEU A 86 7.58 10.14 -25.75
C LEU A 86 8.45 9.49 -26.81
N VAL A 87 8.32 9.91 -28.07
CA VAL A 87 9.12 9.41 -29.20
C VAL A 87 10.62 9.67 -29.07
N GLU A 88 11.01 10.67 -28.26
CA GLU A 88 12.42 10.99 -27.97
C GLU A 88 12.94 10.25 -26.74
N ARG A 89 12.06 9.73 -25.89
CA ARG A 89 12.41 9.11 -24.59
C ARG A 89 12.24 7.60 -24.57
N LEU A 90 11.38 7.05 -25.43
CA LEU A 90 11.05 5.62 -25.47
C LEU A 90 11.61 4.98 -26.74
N SER A 91 12.08 3.73 -26.61
CA SER A 91 12.32 2.89 -27.78
C SER A 91 11.01 2.59 -28.52
N ALA A 92 11.08 2.22 -29.81
CA ALA A 92 9.90 1.85 -30.60
C ALA A 92 9.09 0.72 -29.94
N GLY A 93 9.76 -0.25 -29.29
CA GLY A 93 9.10 -1.33 -28.56
C GLY A 93 8.34 -0.85 -27.33
N GLN A 94 8.96 0.03 -26.53
CA GLN A 94 8.32 0.61 -25.34
C GLN A 94 7.14 1.52 -25.71
N LEU A 95 7.30 2.33 -26.75
CA LEU A 95 6.22 3.19 -27.24
C LEU A 95 5.03 2.35 -27.73
N SER A 96 5.28 1.28 -28.50
CA SER A 96 4.23 0.36 -28.95
C SER A 96 3.54 -0.35 -27.79
N ALA A 97 4.29 -0.78 -26.77
CA ALA A 97 3.74 -1.39 -25.57
C ALA A 97 2.86 -0.40 -24.78
N LEU A 98 3.31 0.85 -24.62
CA LEU A 98 2.55 1.90 -23.96
C LEU A 98 1.26 2.22 -24.74
N GLU A 99 1.35 2.42 -26.06
CA GLU A 99 0.22 2.69 -26.94
C GLU A 99 -0.86 1.61 -26.81
N LYS A 100 -0.44 0.33 -26.79
CA LYS A 100 -1.34 -0.80 -26.55
C LYS A 100 -2.09 -0.65 -25.21
N ARG A 101 -1.40 -0.32 -24.10
CA ARG A 101 -2.04 -0.22 -22.78
C ARG A 101 -2.94 1.00 -22.64
N VAL A 102 -2.55 2.16 -23.14
CA VAL A 102 -3.43 3.34 -23.12
C VAL A 102 -4.67 3.11 -23.99
N SER A 103 -4.54 2.43 -25.13
CA SER A 103 -5.67 2.03 -25.97
C SER A 103 -6.59 1.03 -25.28
N GLU A 104 -6.04 0.00 -24.61
CA GLU A 104 -6.83 -0.93 -23.78
C GLU A 104 -7.64 -0.19 -22.71
N LEU A 105 -7.07 0.89 -22.15
CA LEU A 105 -7.71 1.76 -21.18
C LEU A 105 -8.58 2.88 -21.77
N GLY A 106 -8.69 2.99 -23.10
CA GLY A 106 -9.50 4.01 -23.77
C GLY A 106 -8.96 5.43 -23.60
N MET A 107 -7.65 5.57 -23.36
CA MET A 107 -6.97 6.85 -23.20
C MET A 107 -6.13 7.19 -24.44
N PRO A 108 -6.28 8.40 -25.01
CA PRO A 108 -5.40 8.89 -26.08
C PRO A 108 -3.94 9.04 -25.62
N LEU A 109 -2.98 8.51 -26.40
CA LEU A 109 -1.55 8.61 -26.10
C LEU A 109 -1.07 10.07 -25.95
N ILE A 110 -1.67 10.99 -26.70
CA ILE A 110 -1.35 12.42 -26.68
C ILE A 110 -1.48 13.06 -25.29
N HIS A 111 -2.29 12.51 -24.38
CA HIS A 111 -2.39 13.01 -23.02
C HIS A 111 -1.12 12.81 -22.19
N PHE A 112 -0.25 11.89 -22.61
CA PHE A 112 0.94 11.47 -21.87
C PHE A 112 2.25 12.01 -22.44
N ASP A 113 2.22 12.65 -23.62
CA ASP A 113 3.42 12.87 -24.44
C ASP A 113 4.56 13.62 -23.71
N ASN A 114 4.19 14.61 -22.89
CA ASN A 114 5.13 15.44 -22.13
C ASN A 114 5.12 15.17 -20.62
N GLN A 115 4.55 14.06 -20.17
CA GLN A 115 4.53 13.68 -18.75
C GLN A 115 5.77 12.86 -18.37
N PRO A 116 6.27 12.97 -17.12
CA PRO A 116 7.25 12.04 -16.57
C PRO A 116 6.78 10.58 -16.69
N LEU A 117 7.70 9.64 -16.95
CA LEU A 117 7.34 8.23 -17.18
C LEU A 117 6.74 7.57 -15.93
N TRP A 118 7.22 7.94 -14.73
CA TRP A 118 6.62 7.48 -13.47
C TRP A 118 5.15 7.92 -13.34
N GLN A 119 4.81 9.12 -13.79
CA GLN A 119 3.44 9.65 -13.71
C GLN A 119 2.53 8.86 -14.64
N ILE A 120 2.99 8.57 -15.85
CA ILE A 120 2.28 7.72 -16.81
C ILE A 120 2.01 6.35 -16.19
N ALA A 121 3.03 5.71 -15.60
CA ALA A 121 2.89 4.42 -14.93
C ALA A 121 1.79 4.47 -13.84
N MET A 122 1.80 5.51 -13.00
CA MET A 122 0.81 5.67 -11.94
C MET A 122 -0.60 5.87 -12.45
N VAL A 123 -0.78 6.68 -13.51
CA VAL A 123 -2.09 6.87 -14.15
C VAL A 123 -2.59 5.56 -14.76
N LEU A 124 -1.73 4.80 -15.43
CA LEU A 124 -2.09 3.49 -16.00
C LEU A 124 -2.58 2.53 -14.90
N GLN A 125 -1.84 2.42 -13.80
CA GLN A 125 -2.18 1.52 -12.68
C GLN A 125 -3.49 1.94 -11.99
N ALA A 126 -3.67 3.23 -11.71
CA ALA A 126 -4.90 3.75 -11.10
C ALA A 126 -6.11 3.52 -12.02
N THR A 127 -5.97 3.76 -13.33
CA THR A 127 -7.04 3.56 -14.31
C THR A 127 -7.38 2.07 -14.46
N GLN A 128 -6.37 1.19 -14.44
CA GLN A 128 -6.59 -0.26 -14.46
C GLN A 128 -7.40 -0.71 -13.24
N ALA A 129 -7.02 -0.24 -12.03
CA ALA A 129 -7.76 -0.49 -10.80
C ALA A 129 -9.21 0.01 -10.88
N GLN A 130 -9.44 1.22 -11.40
CA GLN A 130 -10.79 1.78 -11.57
C GLN A 130 -11.65 0.96 -12.52
N ARG A 131 -11.07 0.43 -13.63
CA ARG A 131 -11.74 -0.48 -14.55
C ARG A 131 -12.11 -1.82 -13.94
N LEU A 132 -11.39 -2.25 -12.90
CA LEU A 132 -11.75 -3.40 -12.07
C LEU A 132 -12.87 -3.09 -11.06
N GLY A 133 -13.46 -1.89 -11.11
CA GLY A 133 -14.53 -1.46 -10.21
C GLY A 133 -14.05 -0.83 -8.91
N LEU A 134 -12.74 -0.64 -8.73
CA LEU A 134 -12.18 -0.12 -7.50
C LEU A 134 -12.31 1.40 -7.42
N ARG A 135 -12.48 1.91 -6.21
CA ARG A 135 -12.60 3.35 -5.95
C ARG A 135 -11.75 3.77 -4.76
N PRO A 136 -11.20 5.01 -4.76
CA PRO A 136 -10.34 5.50 -3.67
C PRO A 136 -11.08 5.68 -2.35
N ASP A 137 -12.37 6.04 -2.39
CA ASP A 137 -13.22 6.22 -1.20
C ASP A 137 -13.49 4.91 -0.44
N TYR A 138 -13.32 3.77 -1.10
CA TYR A 138 -13.32 2.45 -0.47
C TYR A 138 -11.91 1.94 -0.10
N GLY A 139 -10.86 2.71 -0.41
CA GLY A 139 -9.50 2.41 0.00
C GLY A 139 -9.36 2.33 1.52
N ILE A 140 -8.55 1.41 2.01
CA ILE A 140 -8.35 1.20 3.44
C ILE A 140 -7.63 2.39 4.07
N ASP A 141 -6.65 2.98 3.38
CA ASP A 141 -5.95 4.19 3.84
C ASP A 141 -6.95 5.32 4.10
N TYR A 142 -7.81 5.58 3.10
CA TYR A 142 -8.85 6.61 3.19
C TYR A 142 -9.83 6.33 4.32
N GLN A 143 -10.36 5.10 4.41
CA GLN A 143 -11.29 4.72 5.46
C GLN A 143 -10.68 4.86 6.87
N LEU A 144 -9.39 4.53 7.06
CA LEU A 144 -8.69 4.67 8.33
C LEU A 144 -8.50 6.14 8.71
N LEU A 145 -8.11 7.00 7.76
CA LEU A 145 -7.98 8.45 7.98
C LEU A 145 -9.34 9.10 8.29
N GLN A 146 -10.41 8.68 7.62
CA GLN A 146 -11.77 9.12 7.96
C GLN A 146 -12.16 8.71 9.37
N ALA A 147 -11.94 7.45 9.75
CA ALA A 147 -12.25 6.95 11.08
C ALA A 147 -11.44 7.66 12.17
N ALA A 148 -10.14 7.94 11.93
CA ALA A 148 -9.31 8.68 12.87
C ALA A 148 -9.84 10.10 13.08
N ARG A 149 -10.25 10.79 12.01
CA ARG A 149 -10.85 12.13 12.11
C ARG A 149 -12.17 12.17 12.84
N GLU A 150 -13.07 11.21 12.56
CA GLU A 150 -14.35 11.10 13.27
C GLU A 150 -14.18 10.87 14.77
N MET A 151 -13.07 10.26 15.17
CA MET A 151 -12.74 9.95 16.58
C MET A 151 -11.82 10.99 17.22
N SER A 152 -11.39 12.02 16.49
CA SER A 152 -10.33 12.95 16.90
C SER A 152 -9.05 12.23 17.36
N LEU A 153 -8.75 11.07 16.76
CA LEU A 153 -7.54 10.30 17.01
C LEU A 153 -6.35 11.00 16.32
N PRO A 154 -5.24 11.25 17.04
CA PRO A 154 -4.04 11.81 16.42
C PRO A 154 -3.56 10.97 15.24
N VAL A 155 -3.26 11.62 14.12
CA VAL A 155 -2.63 11.02 12.94
C VAL A 155 -1.16 11.41 12.93
N GLN A 156 -0.27 10.43 12.76
CA GLN A 156 1.17 10.62 12.62
C GLN A 156 1.61 10.05 11.28
N GLU A 157 2.40 10.81 10.52
CA GLU A 157 2.95 10.38 9.23
C GLU A 157 4.35 9.81 9.39
N LEU A 158 4.65 8.73 8.65
CA LEU A 158 6.00 8.16 8.58
C LEU A 158 6.90 8.90 7.59
N GLU A 159 6.32 9.53 6.56
CA GLU A 159 7.06 10.26 5.52
C GLU A 159 6.28 11.46 4.95
N GLY A 160 4.98 11.32 4.73
CA GLY A 160 4.11 12.35 4.15
C GLY A 160 4.06 12.38 2.63
N ALA A 161 2.98 12.96 2.10
CA ALA A 161 2.65 12.90 0.66
C ALA A 161 3.69 13.61 -0.22
N LYS A 162 4.26 14.72 0.28
CA LYS A 162 5.33 15.45 -0.43
C LYS A 162 6.57 14.59 -0.61
N HIS A 163 6.98 13.85 0.41
CA HIS A 163 8.17 13.00 0.33
C HIS A 163 7.95 11.83 -0.66
N GLN A 164 6.76 11.24 -0.69
CA GLN A 164 6.40 10.22 -1.69
C GLN A 164 6.50 10.76 -3.13
N LEU A 165 6.05 11.98 -3.35
CA LEU A 165 6.16 12.64 -4.65
C LEU A 165 7.62 12.92 -5.02
N GLU A 166 8.42 13.44 -4.10
CA GLU A 166 9.86 13.67 -4.30
C GLU A 166 10.58 12.38 -4.70
N LEU A 167 10.29 11.27 -4.00
CA LEU A 167 10.83 9.96 -4.32
C LEU A 167 10.52 9.54 -5.76
N LEU A 168 9.29 9.78 -6.24
CA LEU A 168 8.89 9.48 -7.62
C LEU A 168 9.58 10.41 -8.64
N CYS A 169 9.69 11.70 -8.32
CA CYS A 169 10.39 12.68 -9.14
C CYS A 169 11.88 12.39 -9.29
N ASP A 170 12.50 11.82 -8.25
CA ASP A 170 13.92 11.48 -8.21
C ASP A 170 14.24 10.13 -8.88
N LEU A 171 13.24 9.41 -9.40
CA LEU A 171 13.48 8.17 -10.11
C LEU A 171 14.33 8.41 -11.37
N PRO A 172 15.38 7.58 -11.61
CA PRO A 172 16.21 7.68 -12.80
C PRO A 172 15.41 7.64 -14.10
N ASP A 173 15.94 8.33 -15.12
CA ASP A 173 15.36 8.37 -16.47
C ASP A 173 13.88 8.80 -16.48
N GLY A 174 13.50 9.66 -15.52
CA GLY A 174 12.12 10.13 -15.35
C GLY A 174 11.14 9.04 -14.93
N GLY A 175 11.63 7.91 -14.40
CA GLY A 175 10.82 6.77 -13.97
C GLY A 175 10.71 5.63 -14.99
N MET A 176 11.69 5.49 -15.90
CA MET A 176 11.67 4.45 -16.95
C MET A 176 11.41 3.05 -16.38
N ALA A 177 12.13 2.66 -15.33
CA ALA A 177 11.97 1.36 -14.71
C ALA A 177 10.53 1.11 -14.21
N LEU A 178 9.84 2.16 -13.72
CA LEU A 178 8.48 2.02 -13.18
C LEU A 178 7.48 1.81 -14.30
N LEU A 179 7.69 2.51 -15.42
CA LEU A 179 6.91 2.30 -16.64
C LEU A 179 7.14 0.89 -17.20
N ASP A 180 8.39 0.46 -17.35
CA ASP A 180 8.72 -0.87 -17.89
C ASP A 180 8.14 -1.99 -17.03
N ASP A 181 8.27 -1.92 -15.70
CA ASP A 181 7.69 -2.90 -14.78
C ASP A 181 6.15 -2.90 -14.87
N THR A 182 5.52 -1.72 -15.00
CA THR A 182 4.07 -1.58 -15.17
C THR A 182 3.58 -2.25 -16.46
N LEU A 183 4.27 -2.01 -17.58
CA LEU A 183 3.90 -2.57 -18.88
C LEU A 183 4.16 -4.08 -18.94
N THR A 184 5.27 -4.54 -18.35
CA THR A 184 5.70 -5.95 -18.31
C THR A 184 4.79 -6.79 -17.41
N HIS A 185 4.49 -6.30 -16.21
CA HIS A 185 3.70 -7.00 -15.20
C HIS A 185 2.22 -6.61 -15.20
N TRP A 186 1.71 -6.05 -16.30
CA TRP A 186 0.35 -5.50 -16.43
C TRP A 186 -0.76 -6.38 -15.85
N HIS A 187 -0.81 -7.65 -16.23
CA HIS A 187 -1.85 -8.59 -15.75
C HIS A 187 -1.51 -9.16 -14.37
N THR A 188 -0.23 -9.31 -14.05
CA THR A 188 0.23 -9.78 -12.74
C THR A 188 -0.17 -8.79 -11.65
N ASN A 189 0.08 -7.49 -11.86
CA ASN A 189 -0.27 -6.43 -10.90
C ASN A 189 -1.78 -6.37 -10.65
N ALA A 190 -2.61 -6.49 -11.70
CA ALA A 190 -4.06 -6.58 -11.56
C ALA A 190 -4.50 -7.78 -10.70
N ARG A 191 -3.88 -8.95 -10.90
CA ARG A 191 -4.17 -10.15 -10.11
C ARG A 191 -3.72 -10.01 -8.66
N LEU A 192 -2.59 -9.34 -8.40
CA LEU A 192 -2.13 -9.06 -7.04
C LEU A 192 -3.09 -8.14 -6.30
N LEU A 193 -3.61 -7.13 -6.98
CA LEU A 193 -4.64 -6.25 -6.41
C LEU A 193 -5.90 -7.04 -6.02
N GLN A 194 -6.36 -7.96 -6.87
CA GLN A 194 -7.48 -8.86 -6.55
C GLN A 194 -7.19 -9.77 -5.35
N VAL A 195 -5.97 -10.28 -5.22
CA VAL A 195 -5.55 -11.08 -4.05
C VAL A 195 -5.64 -10.23 -2.77
N MET A 196 -5.11 -9.00 -2.79
CA MET A 196 -5.16 -8.10 -1.63
C MET A 196 -6.59 -7.71 -1.26
N ILE A 197 -7.47 -7.51 -2.25
CA ILE A 197 -8.92 -7.31 -2.00
C ILE A 197 -9.53 -8.55 -1.38
N GLY A 198 -9.21 -9.74 -1.88
CA GLY A 198 -9.68 -11.01 -1.31
C GLY A 198 -9.30 -11.16 0.17
N TRP A 199 -8.12 -10.70 0.58
CA TRP A 199 -7.71 -10.69 1.98
C TRP A 199 -8.57 -9.81 2.88
N TRP A 200 -9.13 -8.72 2.33
CA TRP A 200 -10.03 -7.82 3.05
C TRP A 200 -11.48 -8.31 3.09
N LEU A 201 -11.93 -9.01 2.05
CA LEU A 201 -13.30 -9.51 1.95
C LEU A 201 -13.52 -10.87 2.64
N GLU A 202 -12.52 -11.74 2.61
CA GLU A 202 -12.65 -13.12 3.08
C GLU A 202 -11.75 -13.37 4.30
N GLN A 203 -10.66 -14.11 4.12
CA GLN A 203 -9.67 -14.35 5.15
C GLN A 203 -8.30 -13.93 4.64
N PRO A 204 -7.58 -13.11 5.40
CA PRO A 204 -6.19 -12.80 5.09
C PRO A 204 -5.33 -14.06 5.18
N PRO A 205 -4.13 -14.06 4.61
CA PRO A 205 -3.27 -15.24 4.66
C PRO A 205 -2.98 -15.64 6.11
N THR A 206 -3.36 -16.85 6.47
CA THR A 206 -3.13 -17.41 7.82
C THR A 206 -1.71 -17.90 8.04
N SER A 207 -0.88 -17.95 6.99
CA SER A 207 0.50 -18.40 7.08
C SER A 207 1.47 -17.24 7.20
N VAL A 208 2.43 -17.37 8.13
CA VAL A 208 3.59 -16.49 8.33
C VAL A 208 4.54 -16.46 7.11
N GLY A 209 4.18 -17.13 6.00
CA GLY A 209 4.96 -17.21 4.76
C GLY A 209 4.18 -16.82 3.50
N ALA A 210 2.98 -16.24 3.62
CA ALA A 210 2.33 -15.64 2.46
C ALA A 210 3.09 -14.36 2.07
N SER A 211 3.93 -14.48 1.04
CA SER A 211 4.65 -13.35 0.47
C SER A 211 3.94 -12.88 -0.79
N LEU A 212 3.75 -11.57 -0.93
CA LEU A 212 3.38 -10.98 -2.21
C LEU A 212 4.60 -11.09 -3.14
N PRO A 213 4.43 -11.63 -4.36
CA PRO A 213 5.53 -11.70 -5.30
C PRO A 213 6.01 -10.30 -5.66
N ARG A 214 7.30 -10.22 -5.90
CA ARG A 214 7.94 -8.98 -6.30
C ARG A 214 7.71 -8.73 -7.79
N THR A 215 7.11 -7.58 -8.10
CA THR A 215 6.85 -7.12 -9.47
C THR A 215 7.67 -5.89 -9.84
N PHE A 216 8.49 -5.39 -8.90
CA PHE A 216 9.46 -4.33 -9.15
C PHE A 216 10.85 -4.91 -9.40
N SER A 217 11.54 -4.35 -10.37
CA SER A 217 12.98 -4.47 -10.58
C SER A 217 13.75 -4.13 -9.29
N GLN A 218 14.99 -4.62 -9.16
CA GLN A 218 15.79 -4.41 -7.93
C GLN A 218 15.97 -2.95 -7.55
N PRO A 219 16.37 -2.05 -8.47
CA PRO A 219 16.56 -0.65 -8.12
C PRO A 219 15.27 -0.01 -7.59
N LEU A 220 14.11 -0.34 -8.18
CA LEU A 220 12.82 0.17 -7.71
C LEU A 220 12.40 -0.44 -6.39
N TYR A 221 12.61 -1.74 -6.20
CA TYR A 221 12.30 -2.40 -4.94
C TYR A 221 13.11 -1.80 -3.78
N ASP A 222 14.38 -1.51 -4.00
CA ASP A 222 15.24 -0.91 -2.98
C ASP A 222 14.73 0.47 -2.55
N VAL A 223 14.30 1.30 -3.51
CA VAL A 223 13.82 2.66 -3.23
C VAL A 223 12.39 2.66 -2.67
N LEU A 224 11.47 1.94 -3.31
CA LEU A 224 10.04 1.94 -2.95
C LEU A 224 9.71 1.09 -1.72
N MET A 225 10.56 0.12 -1.38
CA MET A 225 10.32 -0.81 -0.28
C MET A 225 11.42 -0.76 0.78
N VAL A 226 12.66 -1.11 0.42
CA VAL A 226 13.72 -1.36 1.42
C VAL A 226 14.05 -0.11 2.22
N LYS A 227 14.41 0.99 1.54
CA LYS A 227 14.81 2.24 2.20
C LYS A 227 13.67 2.84 3.03
N ARG A 228 12.44 2.76 2.53
CA ARG A 228 11.24 3.22 3.26
C ARG A 228 11.00 2.38 4.50
N ASN A 229 11.07 1.05 4.39
CA ASN A 229 10.96 0.15 5.54
C ASN A 229 12.02 0.47 6.61
N GLU A 230 13.27 0.71 6.22
CA GLU A 230 14.35 1.07 7.15
C GLU A 230 14.08 2.39 7.87
N ALA A 231 13.70 3.44 7.15
CA ALA A 231 13.35 4.74 7.73
C ALA A 231 12.14 4.63 8.69
N TRP A 232 11.11 3.90 8.28
CA TRP A 232 9.91 3.71 9.08
C TRP A 232 10.16 2.84 10.32
N ARG A 233 11.05 1.84 10.23
CA ARG A 233 11.49 1.05 11.39
C ARG A 233 12.05 2.00 12.45
N ASP A 234 12.93 2.91 12.07
CA ASP A 234 13.58 3.83 13.01
C ASP A 234 12.54 4.78 13.63
N ALA A 235 11.61 5.30 12.84
CA ALA A 235 10.50 6.13 13.34
C ALA A 235 9.60 5.37 14.33
N LEU A 236 9.23 4.12 14.01
CA LEU A 236 8.38 3.28 14.87
C LEU A 236 9.09 2.88 16.18
N LEU A 237 10.40 2.64 16.13
CA LEU A 237 11.23 2.38 17.33
C LEU A 237 11.42 3.63 18.20
N ALA A 238 11.28 4.82 17.63
CA ALA A 238 11.36 6.09 18.34
C ALA A 238 10.04 6.53 19.00
N LEU A 239 8.91 5.87 18.68
CA LEU A 239 7.61 6.18 19.31
C LEU A 239 7.68 6.07 20.86
N PRO A 240 6.92 6.89 21.59
CA PRO A 240 6.78 6.72 23.03
C PRO A 240 6.04 5.40 23.36
N PRO A 241 6.16 4.89 24.61
CA PRO A 241 5.36 3.76 25.07
C PRO A 241 3.86 4.02 24.82
N GLY A 242 3.15 3.02 24.29
CA GLY A 242 1.78 3.23 23.83
C GLY A 242 1.28 2.14 22.88
N ARG A 243 0.06 2.33 22.39
CA ARG A 243 -0.66 1.46 21.46
C ARG A 243 -0.93 2.22 20.17
N TYR A 244 -0.45 1.69 19.06
CA TYR A 244 -0.57 2.35 17.76
C TYR A 244 -1.26 1.42 16.77
N VAL A 245 -2.17 1.97 15.96
CA VAL A 245 -2.56 1.33 14.70
C VAL A 245 -1.64 1.91 13.63
N VAL A 246 -0.93 1.07 12.90
CA VAL A 246 0.02 1.50 11.87
C VAL A 246 -0.48 0.98 10.53
N ALA A 247 -0.84 1.87 9.62
CA ALA A 247 -1.32 1.53 8.29
C ALA A 247 -0.23 1.80 7.26
N VAL A 248 0.25 0.73 6.64
CA VAL A 248 1.19 0.80 5.52
C VAL A 248 0.73 -0.19 4.45
N GLY A 249 1.06 0.08 3.20
CA GLY A 249 0.65 -0.69 2.05
C GLY A 249 0.94 -2.18 2.25
N ALA A 250 0.05 -3.05 1.78
CA ALA A 250 0.16 -4.49 2.01
C ALA A 250 1.52 -5.07 1.58
N LEU A 251 2.18 -4.48 0.57
CA LEU A 251 3.52 -4.90 0.16
C LEU A 251 4.60 -4.65 1.24
N HIS A 252 4.45 -3.63 2.09
CA HIS A 252 5.35 -3.37 3.21
C HIS A 252 5.18 -4.37 4.37
N LEU A 253 4.03 -5.06 4.45
CA LEU A 253 3.79 -6.13 5.43
C LEU A 253 4.13 -7.52 4.90
N TYR A 254 3.80 -7.77 3.64
CA TYR A 254 3.82 -9.11 3.05
C TYR A 254 4.83 -9.26 1.91
N GLY A 255 5.66 -8.25 1.62
CA GLY A 255 6.76 -8.35 0.66
C GLY A 255 8.02 -9.03 1.22
N GLU A 256 9.02 -9.18 0.37
CA GLU A 256 10.38 -9.60 0.77
C GLU A 256 11.07 -8.50 1.59
N GLY A 257 11.71 -8.84 2.72
CA GLY A 257 12.33 -7.82 3.59
C GLY A 257 11.31 -6.84 4.19
N ASN A 258 10.12 -7.35 4.52
CA ASN A 258 9.01 -6.55 5.00
C ASN A 258 9.26 -5.89 6.37
N LEU A 259 8.54 -4.80 6.63
CA LEU A 259 8.62 -4.02 7.85
C LEU A 259 8.45 -4.86 9.14
N PRO A 260 7.47 -5.80 9.24
CA PRO A 260 7.35 -6.69 10.40
C PRO A 260 8.57 -7.56 10.66
N GLN A 261 9.34 -7.97 9.64
CA GLN A 261 10.54 -8.78 9.82
C GLN A 261 11.68 -7.96 10.40
N ILE A 262 11.86 -6.71 9.95
CA ILE A 262 12.97 -5.85 10.40
C ILE A 262 12.69 -5.14 11.73
N LEU A 263 11.45 -5.17 12.22
CA LEU A 263 11.05 -4.64 13.53
C LEU A 263 11.21 -5.65 14.68
N LYS A 264 11.44 -6.94 14.38
CA LYS A 264 11.65 -8.00 15.38
C LYS A 264 13.10 -8.06 15.81
#